data_AF-H9WH03-F1
#
_entry.id   AF-H9WH03-F1
#
_cell.length_a   1.000
_cell.length_b   1.000
_cell.length_c   1.000
_cell.angle_alpha   90.00
_cell.angle_beta   90.00
_cell.angle_gamma   90.00
#
_symmetry.space_group_name_H-M   'P 1'
#
loop_
_entity.id
_entity.type
_entity.pdbx_description
1 polymer ?
#
loop_
_entity_poly.entity_id
_entity_poly.type
_entity_poly.pdbx_seq_one_letter_code
_entity_poly.pdbx_strand_id
1 'polypeptide(L)' 'LLAHSAIHGVMAGYTGFVSGLINGTYAYIPVNQVAAAQHFVNVNDHKWAWMRSVTNQPDFSRITNSGKKD' A
#
# COMPACT_ATOMS: atom_id res chain seq x y z
N LEU A 1 16.91 -6.39 9.90
CA LEU A 1 15.75 -6.78 10.75
C LEU A 1 14.84 -7.79 10.04
N LEU A 2 14.36 -7.53 8.82
CA LEU A 2 13.47 -8.44 8.06
C LEU A 2 13.94 -9.91 7.98
N ALA A 3 15.19 -10.16 7.54
CA ALA A 3 15.71 -11.52 7.44
C ALA A 3 15.85 -12.19 8.82
N HIS A 4 16.24 -11.42 9.84
CA HIS A 4 16.40 -11.90 11.21
C HIS A 4 15.06 -12.34 11.82
N SER A 5 13.99 -11.57 11.64
CA SER A 5 12.65 -11.95 12.07
C SER A 5 12.13 -13.19 11.33
N ALA A 6 12.40 -13.31 10.03
CA ALA A 6 12.05 -14.54 9.29
C ALA A 6 12.78 -15.77 9.86
N ILE A 7 14.09 -15.67 10.12
CA ILE A 7 14.89 -16.75 10.71
C ILE A 7 14.33 -17.11 12.10
N HIS A 8 14.05 -16.14 12.95
CA HIS A 8 13.47 -16.40 14.28
C HIS A 8 12.13 -17.12 14.19
N GLY A 9 11.25 -16.74 13.26
CA GLY A 9 9.98 -17.42 13.07
C GLY A 9 10.15 -18.88 12.63
N VAL A 10 11.07 -19.15 11.70
CA VAL A 10 11.39 -20.52 11.28
C VAL A 10 12.01 -21.34 12.40
N MET A 11 12.94 -20.76 13.19
CA MET A 11 13.56 -21.43 14.34
C MET A 11 12.55 -21.73 15.46
N ALA A 12 11.49 -20.92 15.58
CA ALA A 12 10.36 -21.18 16.46
C ALA A 12 9.37 -22.24 15.91
N GLY A 13 9.63 -22.78 14.71
CA GLY A 13 8.79 -23.81 14.08
C GLY A 13 7.60 -23.27 13.29
N TYR A 14 7.49 -21.96 13.07
CA TYR A 14 6.41 -21.40 12.25
C TYR A 14 6.67 -21.64 10.76
N THR A 15 5.59 -21.87 10.00
CA THR A 15 5.62 -22.08 8.55
C THR A 15 4.48 -21.33 7.87
N GLY A 16 4.53 -21.17 6.54
CA GLY A 16 3.45 -20.54 5.77
C GLY A 16 3.23 -19.05 6.07
N PHE A 17 4.27 -18.35 6.54
CA PHE A 17 4.21 -16.92 6.86
C PHE A 17 5.26 -16.12 6.07
N VAL A 18 5.03 -14.82 5.95
CA VAL A 18 6.00 -13.83 5.50
C VAL A 18 6.33 -12.93 6.68
N SER A 19 7.60 -12.59 6.87
CA SER A 19 7.98 -11.55 7.83
C SER A 19 7.75 -10.18 7.19
N GLY A 20 7.18 -9.22 7.92
CA GLY A 20 6.98 -7.87 7.41
C GLY A 20 6.64 -6.87 8.51
N LEU A 21 6.54 -5.60 8.14
CA LEU A 21 6.07 -4.53 9.03
C LEU A 21 4.57 -4.35 8.88
N ILE A 22 3.87 -4.26 10.01
CA ILE A 22 2.49 -3.78 10.09
C ILE A 22 2.50 -2.57 11.03
N ASN A 23 2.17 -1.39 10.52
CA ASN A 23 2.13 -0.14 11.29
C ASN A 23 3.42 0.14 12.11
N GLY A 24 4.58 -0.20 11.55
CA GLY A 24 5.89 0.02 12.20
C GLY A 24 6.35 -1.11 13.12
N THR A 25 5.55 -2.14 13.35
CA THR A 25 5.93 -3.32 14.15
C THR A 25 6.18 -4.53 13.25
N TYR A 26 7.24 -5.30 13.52
CA TYR A 26 7.51 -6.54 12.80
C TYR A 26 6.54 -7.64 13.23
N ALA A 27 5.90 -8.27 12.26
CA ALA A 27 4.93 -9.33 12.45
C ALA A 27 5.16 -10.49 11.47
N TYR A 28 4.62 -11.66 11.82
CA TYR A 28 4.52 -12.82 10.94
C TYR A 28 3.12 -12.83 10.33
N ILE A 29 3.05 -12.69 9.01
CA ILE A 29 1.81 -12.50 8.27
C ILE A 29 1.53 -13.79 7.48
N PRO A 30 0.34 -14.40 7.60
CA PRO A 30 -0.01 -15.59 6.83
C PRO A 30 0.09 -15.35 5.32
N VAL A 31 0.78 -16.24 4.59
CA VAL A 31 1.02 -16.11 3.15
C VAL A 31 -0.29 -16.04 2.36
N ASN A 32 -1.32 -16.78 2.77
CA ASN A 32 -2.63 -16.78 2.12
C ASN A 32 -3.31 -15.40 2.16
N GLN A 33 -3.15 -14.64 3.26
CA GLN A 33 -3.71 -13.29 3.37
C GLN A 33 -2.94 -12.31 2.49
N VAL A 34 -1.61 -12.42 2.48
CA VAL A 34 -0.75 -11.56 1.64
C VAL A 34 -1.03 -11.80 0.15
N ALA A 35 -1.21 -13.06 -0.27
CA ALA A 35 -1.49 -13.40 -1.66
C ALA A 35 -2.89 -12.96 -2.13
N ALA A 36 -3.86 -12.89 -1.21
CA ALA A 36 -5.23 -12.47 -1.52
C ALA A 36 -5.40 -10.94 -1.52
N ALA A 37 -4.56 -10.22 -0.76
CA ALA A 37 -4.68 -8.77 -0.60
C ALA A 37 -3.83 -8.00 -1.63
N GLN A 38 -4.37 -6.88 -2.12
CA GLN A 38 -3.62 -5.93 -2.96
C GLN A 38 -3.62 -4.55 -2.30
N HIS A 39 -2.48 -3.86 -2.40
CA HIS A 39 -2.35 -2.50 -1.87
C HIS A 39 -2.70 -1.47 -2.94
N PHE A 40 -3.90 -0.90 -2.85
CA PHE A 40 -4.35 0.15 -3.77
C PHE A 40 -3.84 1.52 -3.36
N VAL A 41 -3.47 2.33 -4.36
CA VAL A 41 -3.13 3.73 -4.14
C VAL A 41 -4.43 4.53 -3.98
N ASN A 42 -4.58 5.22 -2.84
CA ASN A 42 -5.69 6.13 -2.64
C ASN A 42 -5.43 7.46 -3.38
N VAL A 43 -6.09 7.64 -4.53
CA VAL A 43 -5.96 8.84 -5.37
C VAL A 43 -6.62 10.09 -4.77
N ASN A 44 -7.43 9.93 -3.73
CA ASN A 44 -8.10 11.04 -3.06
C ASN A 44 -7.31 11.56 -1.85
N ASP A 45 -6.19 10.92 -1.49
CA ASP A 45 -5.35 11.35 -0.36
C ASP A 45 -4.44 12.54 -0.74
N HIS A 46 -4.07 13.35 0.26
CA HIS A 46 -3.18 14.50 0.12
C HIS A 46 -1.81 14.11 -0.45
N LYS A 47 -1.29 12.91 -0.14
CA LYS A 47 -0.03 12.40 -0.70
C LYS A 47 -0.10 12.26 -2.22
N TRP A 48 -1.24 11.79 -2.73
CA TRP A 48 -1.47 11.68 -4.16
C TRP A 48 -1.64 13.06 -4.80
N ALA A 49 -2.35 13.99 -4.15
CA ALA A 49 -2.47 15.37 -4.61
C ALA A 49 -1.09 16.06 -4.69
N TRP A 50 -0.24 15.87 -3.68
CA TRP A 50 1.12 16.38 -3.67
C TRP A 50 1.96 15.78 -4.80
N MET A 51 1.93 14.46 -4.98
CA MET A 51 2.64 13.79 -6.09
C MET A 51 2.22 14.37 -7.46
N ARG A 52 0.93 14.57 -7.69
CA ARG A 52 0.41 15.19 -8.93
C ARG A 52 0.94 16.62 -9.13
N SER A 53 0.99 17.42 -8.07
CA SER A 53 1.50 18.79 -8.13
C SER A 53 3.00 18.87 -8.45
N VAL A 54 3.81 18.00 -7.85
CA VAL A 54 5.28 17.98 -8.06
C VAL A 54 5.64 17.47 -9.45
N THR A 55 4.82 16.60 -10.01
CA THR A 55 5.02 16.03 -11.34
C THR A 55 4.37 16.85 -12.47
N ASN A 56 3.78 18.02 -12.15
CA ASN A 56 3.01 18.84 -13.07
C ASN A 56 1.96 18.04 -13.88
N GLN A 57 1.38 17.00 -13.28
CA GLN A 57 0.37 16.20 -13.96
C GLN A 57 -0.91 17.02 -14.18
N PRO A 58 -1.52 16.97 -15.38
CA PRO A 58 -2.76 17.68 -15.66
C PRO A 58 -3.91 17.14 -14.80
N ASP A 59 -4.69 18.04 -14.20
CA ASP A 59 -5.90 17.68 -13.46
C ASP A 59 -7.13 17.70 -14.39
N PHE A 60 -7.67 16.53 -14.67
CA PHE A 60 -8.84 16.37 -15.55
C PHE A 60 -10.17 16.60 -14.84
N SER A 61 -10.17 16.91 -13.53
CA SER A 61 -11.38 17.15 -12.72
C SER A 61 -12.25 18.32 -13.22
N ARG A 62 -11.68 19.26 -13.98
CA ARG A 62 -12.39 20.44 -14.51
C ARG A 62 -13.16 20.18 -15.81
N ILE A 63 -12.82 19.14 -16.58
CA ILE A 63 -13.42 18.90 -17.91
C ILE A 63 -14.83 18.30 -17.79
N THR A 64 -15.14 17.61 -16.69
CA THR A 64 -16.44 16.94 -16.51
C THR A 64 -17.57 17.88 -16.10
N ASN A 65 -17.27 19.03 -15.48
CA ASN A 65 -18.27 19.97 -14.96
C ASN A 65 -18.61 21.12 -15.94
N SER A 66 -17.93 21.21 -17.09
CA SER A 66 -18.19 22.25 -18.10
C SER A 66 -19.29 21.89 -19.12
N GLY A 67 -19.93 20.72 -18.97
CA GLY A 67 -20.94 20.21 -19.91
C GLY A 67 -22.39 20.28 -19.44
N LYS A 68 -22.69 20.95 -18.32
CA LYS A 68 -24.06 21.11 -17.82
C LYS A 68 -24.34 22.58 -17.53
N LYS A 69 -24.76 23.29 -18.57
CA LYS A 69 -25.14 24.70 -18.51
C LYS A 69 -26.39 24.87 -19.37
N ASP A 70 -27.47 24.29 -18.86
CA ASP A 70 -28.84 24.39 -19.36
C ASP A 70 -29.78 24.31 -18.14
#